data_AF-A3JBA4-F1
#
_entry.id   AF-A3JBA4-F1
#
_cell.length_a   1.000
_cell.length_b   1.000
_cell.length_c   1.000
_cell.angle_alpha   90.00
_cell.angle_beta   90.00
_cell.angle_gamma   90.00
#
_symmetry.space_group_name_H-M   'P 1'
#
loop_
_entity.id
_entity.type
_entity.pdbx_description
1 polymer ?
#
loop_
_entity_poly.entity_id
_entity_poly.type
_entity_poly.pdbx_seq_one_letter_code
_entity_poly.pdbx_strand_id
1 'polypeptide(L)'
;MVKQSAAKPSMTKTSIIKQPLCLLMNFDAQIQRDGQQASDFVHRRDRKFALNCEEHNSPSDPAHWLAWLRRFDNSSEQFAGPGQSIEQHWQRINSVFIALGAVLGIITMAGLLFYDGGQRINVTVIIGFVALQLLLALLTSLQSVMGWQPWRPLLNRFVPAPSPALQPLQPALMARAAQGGGLSFAVTALLTLLAMVVTQDLAFGWSTTLNTAASGYHQLTSALATPWAWLWPAAVPDLTLVEATRFFRAGTNTSLTPARWGQWWPFISMLWLVWVVLPRLLLRLHASAFVRLRARTLLRRHPGLNALRGRMATPVLDTGAGHNDANDLPDTRHNTLLQPLSEKAHLLSWAGAGTVTDKQALPSVLAAICPGPALNVGGLASLSQDQQAIAQLAASSDAVTAIMLVRSWEPPTGELLDFLTSARQSWPAGSRVCLLPLEATARQPSTTAKDRQLQPWLRFAERCPPGFVTVGDIAISTGLSQS
;
A
#
# COMPACT_ATOMS: atom_id res chain seq x y z
N MET A 1 -19.81 -27.30 -18.31
CA MET A 1 -18.49 -27.76 -17.81
C MET A 1 -17.42 -27.47 -18.86
N VAL A 2 -16.73 -26.34 -18.75
CA VAL A 2 -15.53 -26.07 -19.56
C VAL A 2 -14.36 -25.96 -18.58
N LYS A 3 -13.57 -27.03 -18.48
CA LYS A 3 -12.28 -27.03 -17.78
C LYS A 3 -11.35 -26.08 -18.53
N GLN A 4 -11.24 -24.84 -18.07
CA GLN A 4 -10.09 -24.00 -18.41
C GLN A 4 -8.86 -24.60 -17.72
N SER A 5 -8.05 -25.29 -18.51
CA SER A 5 -6.72 -25.73 -18.13
C SER A 5 -5.85 -24.51 -17.87
N ALA A 6 -5.71 -24.11 -16.61
CA ALA A 6 -4.75 -23.11 -16.17
C ALA A 6 -3.33 -23.67 -16.39
N ALA A 7 -2.69 -23.28 -17.49
CA ALA A 7 -1.27 -23.51 -17.68
C ALA A 7 -0.51 -22.80 -16.55
N LYS A 8 0.18 -23.56 -15.69
CA LYS A 8 1.14 -23.04 -14.69
C LYS A 8 2.21 -22.25 -15.46
N PRO A 9 2.31 -20.91 -15.32
CA PRO A 9 3.34 -20.15 -16.02
C PRO A 9 4.68 -20.40 -15.33
N SER A 10 5.65 -20.93 -16.08
CA SER A 10 7.02 -21.19 -15.61
C SER A 10 7.65 -19.93 -15.02
N MET A 11 8.29 -20.05 -13.84
CA MET A 11 8.97 -18.94 -13.15
C MET A 11 10.15 -18.30 -13.93
N THR A 12 10.55 -18.85 -15.07
CA THR A 12 11.89 -18.69 -15.66
C THR A 12 12.10 -17.48 -16.59
N LYS A 13 11.08 -16.65 -16.90
CA LYS A 13 11.20 -15.57 -17.90
C LYS A 13 10.86 -14.14 -17.41
N THR A 14 10.93 -13.85 -16.11
CA THR A 14 10.74 -12.46 -15.62
C THR A 14 12.08 -11.82 -15.26
N SER A 15 12.39 -10.65 -15.82
CA SER A 15 13.62 -9.93 -15.49
C SER A 15 13.57 -9.42 -14.05
N ILE A 16 14.47 -9.95 -13.21
CA ILE A 16 14.58 -9.54 -11.81
C ILE A 16 15.37 -8.23 -11.75
N ILE A 17 14.79 -7.21 -11.11
CA ILE A 17 15.47 -5.93 -10.90
C ILE A 17 16.53 -6.10 -9.82
N LYS A 18 17.80 -6.07 -10.22
CA LYS A 18 18.95 -6.18 -9.31
C LYS A 18 19.51 -4.83 -8.85
N GLN A 19 19.18 -3.74 -9.54
CA GLN A 19 19.64 -2.40 -9.19
C GLN A 19 18.92 -1.90 -7.93
N PRO A 20 19.65 -1.57 -6.83
CA PRO A 20 19.02 -1.24 -5.55
C PRO A 20 18.11 -0.01 -5.59
N LEU A 21 18.46 0.99 -6.40
CA LEU A 21 17.67 2.22 -6.53
C LEU A 21 16.35 1.93 -7.26
N CYS A 22 16.42 1.31 -8.45
CA CYS A 22 15.22 0.87 -9.18
C CYS A 22 14.33 -0.04 -8.33
N LEU A 23 14.92 -0.97 -7.56
CA LEU A 23 14.18 -1.87 -6.67
C LEU A 23 13.44 -1.10 -5.57
N LEU A 24 14.11 -0.18 -4.87
CA LEU A 24 13.51 0.65 -3.82
C LEU A 24 12.35 1.49 -4.36
N MET A 25 12.54 2.15 -5.51
CA MET A 25 11.53 3.02 -6.10
C MET A 25 10.30 2.24 -6.59
N ASN A 26 10.50 1.08 -7.23
CA ASN A 26 9.38 0.24 -7.65
C ASN A 26 8.66 -0.37 -6.45
N PHE A 27 9.38 -0.70 -5.39
CA PHE A 27 8.79 -1.19 -4.14
C PHE A 27 7.93 -0.14 -3.46
N ASP A 28 8.45 1.08 -3.25
CA ASP A 28 7.71 2.20 -2.67
C ASP A 28 6.45 2.53 -3.48
N ALA A 29 6.57 2.62 -4.80
CA ALA A 29 5.42 2.87 -5.67
C ALA A 29 4.36 1.77 -5.61
N GLN A 30 4.77 0.51 -5.46
CA GLN A 30 3.82 -0.59 -5.30
C GLN A 30 3.11 -0.53 -3.95
N ILE A 31 3.83 -0.25 -2.87
CA ILE A 31 3.23 -0.10 -1.53
C ILE A 31 2.24 1.07 -1.48
N GLN A 32 2.53 2.17 -2.16
CA GLN A 32 1.61 3.30 -2.28
C GLN A 32 0.32 2.93 -3.04
N ARG A 33 0.44 2.13 -4.12
CA ARG A 33 -0.73 1.59 -4.83
C ARG A 33 -1.55 0.63 -3.97
N ASP A 34 -0.87 -0.25 -3.23
CA ASP A 34 -1.51 -1.21 -2.33
C ASP A 34 -2.29 -0.50 -1.21
N GLY A 35 -1.88 0.71 -0.82
CA GLY A 35 -2.60 1.55 0.14
C GLY A 35 -4.01 1.97 -0.31
N GLN A 36 -4.34 1.85 -1.61
CA GLN A 36 -5.68 2.12 -2.14
C GLN A 36 -6.55 0.86 -2.24
N GLN A 37 -5.99 -0.33 -1.97
CA GLN A 37 -6.69 -1.61 -2.06
C GLN A 37 -7.22 -2.06 -0.70
N ALA A 38 -8.23 -2.92 -0.70
CA ALA A 38 -8.74 -3.53 0.53
C ALA A 38 -7.64 -4.36 1.23
N SER A 39 -7.49 -4.18 2.55
CA SER A 39 -6.45 -4.84 3.35
C SER A 39 -6.44 -6.36 3.18
N ASP A 40 -7.63 -6.98 3.15
CA ASP A 40 -7.78 -8.43 3.03
C ASP A 40 -7.33 -8.95 1.67
N PHE A 41 -7.58 -8.18 0.60
CA PHE A 41 -7.11 -8.51 -0.73
C PHE A 41 -5.58 -8.51 -0.80
N VAL A 42 -4.94 -7.46 -0.27
CA VAL A 42 -3.48 -7.34 -0.23
C VAL A 42 -2.86 -8.47 0.58
N HIS A 43 -3.45 -8.83 1.73
CA HIS A 43 -2.97 -9.94 2.57
C HIS A 43 -3.12 -11.29 1.87
N ARG A 44 -4.27 -11.59 1.27
CA ARG A 44 -4.49 -12.82 0.47
C ARG A 44 -3.48 -12.95 -0.66
N ARG A 45 -3.25 -11.87 -1.39
CA ARG A 45 -2.30 -11.82 -2.50
C ARG A 45 -0.87 -12.10 -2.04
N ASP A 46 -0.42 -11.41 -0.99
CA ASP A 46 0.96 -11.52 -0.49
C ASP A 46 1.21 -12.89 0.17
N ARG A 47 0.22 -13.45 0.88
CA ARG A 47 0.29 -14.81 1.45
C ARG A 47 0.33 -15.88 0.36
N LYS A 48 -0.46 -15.73 -0.70
CA LYS A 48 -0.42 -16.64 -1.87
C LYS A 48 0.95 -16.67 -2.53
N PHE A 49 1.62 -15.51 -2.62
CA PHE A 49 3.00 -15.45 -3.11
C PHE A 49 3.97 -16.22 -2.19
N ALA A 50 3.86 -16.04 -0.87
CA ALA A 50 4.71 -16.74 0.09
C ALA A 50 4.58 -18.27 -0.02
N LEU A 51 3.34 -18.77 -0.06
CA LEU A 51 3.07 -20.21 -0.23
C LEU A 51 3.61 -20.76 -1.55
N ASN A 52 3.52 -20.00 -2.64
CA ASN A 52 4.10 -20.39 -3.93
C ASN A 52 5.64 -20.47 -3.87
N CYS A 53 6.28 -19.54 -3.14
CA CYS A 53 7.72 -19.57 -2.92
C CYS A 53 8.15 -20.79 -2.09
N GLU A 54 7.38 -21.14 -1.05
CA GLU A 54 7.61 -22.34 -0.23
C GLU A 54 7.47 -23.63 -1.07
N GLU A 55 6.43 -23.74 -1.91
CA GLU A 55 6.22 -24.90 -2.81
C GLU A 55 7.38 -25.09 -3.80
N HIS A 56 7.96 -24.01 -4.31
CA HIS A 56 9.02 -24.04 -5.33
C HIS A 56 10.42 -23.77 -4.78
N ASN A 57 10.60 -23.81 -3.45
CA ASN A 57 11.84 -23.50 -2.73
C ASN A 57 12.57 -22.24 -3.27
N SER A 58 11.79 -21.20 -3.55
CA SER A 58 12.24 -19.96 -4.18
C SER A 58 12.37 -18.83 -3.15
N PRO A 59 13.30 -17.88 -3.33
CA PRO A 59 13.52 -16.79 -2.38
C PRO A 59 12.33 -15.82 -2.32
N SER A 60 11.83 -15.55 -1.11
CA SER A 60 10.75 -14.59 -0.81
C SER A 60 11.20 -13.13 -0.75
N ASP A 61 12.20 -12.77 -1.57
CA ASP A 61 12.77 -11.42 -1.59
C ASP A 61 11.84 -10.40 -2.28
N PRO A 62 11.94 -9.09 -1.93
CA PRO A 62 11.13 -8.03 -2.55
C PRO A 62 11.25 -7.96 -4.08
N ALA A 63 12.42 -8.30 -4.62
CA ALA A 63 12.65 -8.32 -6.06
C ALA A 63 11.84 -9.42 -6.76
N HIS A 64 11.71 -10.59 -6.13
CA HIS A 64 10.91 -11.70 -6.65
C HIS A 64 9.42 -11.42 -6.46
N TRP A 65 9.02 -10.82 -5.34
CA TRP A 65 7.64 -10.38 -5.11
C TRP A 65 7.18 -9.36 -6.18
N LEU A 66 7.97 -8.32 -6.46
CA LEU A 66 7.66 -7.36 -7.53
C LEU A 66 7.63 -8.01 -8.91
N ALA A 67 8.55 -8.94 -9.19
CA ALA A 67 8.55 -9.67 -10.45
C ALA A 67 7.30 -10.55 -10.61
N TRP A 68 6.82 -11.15 -9.51
CA TRP A 68 5.59 -11.93 -9.49
C TRP A 68 4.35 -11.07 -9.71
N LEU A 69 4.26 -9.90 -9.05
CA LEU A 69 3.14 -8.97 -9.22
C LEU A 69 2.99 -8.48 -10.66
N ARG A 70 4.12 -8.20 -11.33
CA ARG A 70 4.13 -7.77 -12.75
C ARG A 70 3.51 -8.79 -13.70
N ARG A 71 3.36 -10.06 -13.30
CA ARG A 71 2.71 -11.08 -14.14
C ARG A 71 1.20 -10.93 -14.20
N PHE A 72 0.60 -10.24 -13.23
CA PHE A 72 -0.85 -10.03 -13.14
C PHE A 72 -1.25 -8.63 -13.60
N ASP A 73 -0.28 -7.76 -13.86
CA ASP A 73 -0.51 -6.45 -14.42
C ASP A 73 -0.68 -6.61 -15.94
N ASN A 74 -1.93 -6.81 -16.37
CA ASN A 74 -2.32 -6.95 -17.79
C ASN A 74 -2.29 -5.61 -18.55
N SER A 75 -1.91 -4.52 -17.87
CA SER A 75 -1.71 -3.22 -18.47
C SER A 75 -0.57 -3.31 -19.49
N SER A 76 -0.94 -3.51 -20.76
CA SER A 76 -0.05 -3.57 -21.93
C SER A 76 0.71 -2.27 -22.21
N GLU A 77 0.65 -1.29 -21.32
CA GLU A 77 1.60 -0.21 -21.34
C GLU A 77 2.86 -0.63 -20.58
N GLN A 78 3.88 -0.98 -21.35
CA GLN A 78 5.29 -1.00 -20.97
C GLN A 78 5.78 0.39 -20.51
N PHE A 79 5.02 1.09 -19.67
CA PHE A 79 5.56 2.19 -18.89
C PHE A 79 6.65 1.59 -18.00
N ALA A 80 7.89 1.87 -18.38
CA ALA A 80 9.07 1.65 -17.58
C ALA A 80 8.71 2.04 -16.14
N GLY A 81 8.68 1.06 -15.22
CA GLY A 81 8.17 1.29 -13.87
C GLY A 81 8.83 2.51 -13.22
N PRO A 82 8.22 3.16 -12.22
CA PRO A 82 8.70 4.43 -11.66
C PRO A 82 10.18 4.42 -11.27
N GLY A 83 10.75 3.27 -10.88
CA GLY A 83 12.19 3.14 -10.66
C GLY A 83 13.05 3.23 -11.92
N GLN A 84 12.58 2.72 -13.07
CA GLN A 84 13.28 2.84 -14.35
C GLN A 84 13.23 4.26 -14.91
N SER A 85 12.08 4.95 -14.81
CA SER A 85 11.97 6.35 -15.28
C SER A 85 12.87 7.29 -14.46
N ILE A 86 12.92 7.10 -13.13
CA ILE A 86 13.83 7.84 -12.25
C ILE A 86 15.30 7.53 -12.60
N GLU A 87 15.66 6.26 -12.82
CA GLU A 87 17.03 5.93 -13.22
C GLU A 87 17.41 6.53 -14.57
N GLN A 88 16.53 6.48 -15.57
CA GLN A 88 16.75 7.11 -16.87
C GLN A 88 16.91 8.64 -16.74
N HIS A 89 16.09 9.28 -15.92
CA HIS A 89 16.19 10.71 -15.65
C HIS A 89 17.57 11.07 -15.06
N TRP A 90 18.02 10.33 -14.04
CA TRP A 90 19.34 10.54 -13.46
C TRP A 90 20.49 10.14 -14.39
N GLN A 91 20.31 9.17 -15.28
CA GLN A 91 21.26 8.87 -16.34
C GLN A 91 21.40 10.04 -17.31
N ARG A 92 20.29 10.66 -17.74
CA ARG A 92 20.32 11.87 -18.60
C ARG A 92 21.04 13.02 -17.92
N ILE A 93 20.73 13.29 -16.64
CA ILE A 93 21.45 14.30 -15.85
C ILE A 93 22.94 13.99 -15.82
N ASN A 94 23.33 12.74 -15.50
CA ASN A 94 24.73 12.34 -15.49
C ASN A 94 25.40 12.58 -16.85
N SER A 95 24.76 12.21 -17.95
CA SER A 95 25.30 12.41 -19.29
C SER A 95 25.48 13.89 -19.63
N VAL A 96 24.53 14.75 -19.26
CA VAL A 96 24.64 16.20 -19.43
C VAL A 96 25.81 16.77 -18.62
N PHE A 97 25.94 16.38 -17.35
CA PHE A 97 27.08 16.81 -16.52
C PHE A 97 28.42 16.32 -17.07
N ILE A 98 28.48 15.09 -17.60
CA ILE A 98 29.69 14.54 -18.23
C ILE A 98 30.05 15.32 -19.49
N ALA A 99 29.08 15.60 -20.37
CA ALA A 99 29.29 16.37 -21.60
C ALA A 99 29.71 17.81 -21.29
N LEU A 100 29.02 18.49 -20.37
CA LEU A 100 29.37 19.84 -19.95
C LEU A 100 30.75 19.88 -19.31
N GLY A 101 31.06 18.92 -18.43
CA GLY A 101 32.37 18.77 -17.82
C GLY A 101 33.46 18.58 -18.88
N ALA A 102 33.23 17.72 -19.87
CA ALA A 102 34.17 17.48 -20.97
C ALA A 102 34.52 18.77 -21.72
N VAL A 103 33.48 19.51 -22.17
CA VAL A 103 33.64 20.77 -22.91
C VAL A 103 34.35 21.83 -22.06
N LEU A 104 33.91 22.01 -20.81
CA LEU A 104 34.55 22.94 -19.89
C LEU A 104 36.01 22.56 -19.61
N GLY A 105 36.33 21.27 -19.53
CA GLY A 105 37.70 20.79 -19.32
C GLY A 105 38.63 21.18 -20.46
N ILE A 106 38.16 21.01 -21.69
CA ILE A 106 38.90 21.40 -22.91
C ILE A 106 39.13 22.91 -22.92
N ILE A 107 38.05 23.70 -22.79
CA ILE A 107 38.13 25.17 -22.84
C ILE A 107 39.02 25.71 -21.72
N THR A 108 38.85 25.20 -20.50
CA THR A 108 39.61 25.69 -19.34
C THR A 108 41.09 25.35 -19.46
N MET A 109 41.44 24.13 -19.85
CA MET A 109 42.84 23.76 -20.02
C MET A 109 43.48 24.53 -21.18
N ALA A 110 42.77 24.68 -22.30
CA ALA A 110 43.25 25.48 -23.43
C ALA A 110 43.49 26.94 -23.02
N GLY A 111 42.61 27.52 -22.20
CA GLY A 111 42.78 28.86 -21.65
C GLY A 111 43.92 28.98 -20.63
N LEU A 112 44.10 27.98 -19.76
CA LEU A 112 45.21 27.93 -18.80
C LEU A 112 46.58 27.81 -19.47
N LEU A 113 46.63 27.11 -20.61
CA LEU A 113 47.84 26.90 -21.40
C LEU A 113 47.97 27.89 -22.57
N PHE A 114 47.12 28.92 -22.63
CA PHE A 114 47.17 29.89 -23.71
C PHE A 114 48.54 30.56 -23.76
N TYR A 115 49.23 30.39 -24.90
CA TYR A 115 50.59 30.86 -25.13
C TYR A 115 50.64 31.64 -26.44
N ASP A 116 50.98 32.93 -26.36
CA ASP A 116 51.06 33.85 -27.51
C ASP A 116 52.52 34.17 -27.88
N GLY A 117 53.46 33.26 -27.63
CA GLY A 117 54.90 33.44 -27.91
C GLY A 117 55.64 34.36 -26.94
N GLY A 118 54.98 35.39 -26.40
CA GLY A 118 55.60 36.42 -25.56
C GLY A 118 55.51 36.22 -24.04
N GLN A 119 54.55 35.41 -23.56
CA GLN A 119 54.29 35.23 -22.12
C GLN A 119 54.42 33.77 -21.69
N ARG A 120 55.03 33.51 -20.53
CA ARG A 120 55.22 32.16 -19.97
C ARG A 120 53.97 31.71 -19.21
N ILE A 121 53.63 30.43 -19.30
CA ILE A 121 52.53 29.84 -18.55
C ILE A 121 52.95 29.72 -17.08
N ASN A 122 52.22 30.36 -16.17
CA ASN A 122 52.56 30.39 -14.75
C ASN A 122 52.12 29.09 -14.04
N VAL A 123 53.09 28.26 -13.65
CA VAL A 123 52.86 27.00 -12.92
C VAL A 123 52.13 27.22 -11.60
N THR A 124 52.34 28.35 -10.92
CA THR A 124 51.63 28.69 -9.68
C THR A 124 50.11 28.80 -9.90
N VAL A 125 49.68 29.32 -11.05
CA VAL A 125 48.25 29.40 -11.40
C VAL A 125 47.66 28.01 -11.59
N ILE A 126 48.41 27.09 -12.21
CA ILE A 126 48.02 25.70 -12.38
C ILE A 126 47.88 25.00 -11.02
N ILE A 127 48.86 25.17 -10.12
CA ILE A 127 48.79 24.62 -8.75
C ILE A 127 47.57 25.17 -8.01
N GLY A 128 47.33 26.48 -8.09
CA GLY A 128 46.14 27.12 -7.49
C GLY A 128 44.83 26.57 -8.07
N PHE A 129 44.79 26.32 -9.38
CA PHE A 129 43.64 25.73 -10.03
C PHE A 129 43.41 24.27 -9.59
N VAL A 130 44.46 23.47 -9.44
CA VAL A 130 44.39 22.11 -8.86
C VAL A 130 43.82 22.16 -7.44
N ALA A 131 44.29 23.09 -6.60
CA ALA A 131 43.78 23.27 -5.24
C ALA A 131 42.29 23.66 -5.23
N LEU A 132 41.87 24.56 -6.14
CA LEU A 132 40.46 24.91 -6.32
C LEU A 132 39.62 23.69 -6.73
N GLN A 133 40.11 22.87 -7.67
CA GLN A 133 39.41 21.65 -8.10
C GLN A 133 39.23 20.66 -6.95
N LEU A 134 40.26 20.48 -6.12
CA LEU A 134 40.18 19.66 -4.90
C LEU A 134 39.16 20.20 -3.90
N LEU A 135 39.19 21.51 -3.63
CA LEU A 135 38.24 22.15 -2.73
C LEU A 135 36.79 21.95 -3.20
N LEU A 136 36.51 22.18 -4.48
CA LEU A 136 35.19 21.98 -5.05
C LEU A 136 34.74 20.50 -4.98
N ALA A 137 35.66 19.56 -5.22
CA ALA A 137 35.39 18.13 -5.10
C ALA A 137 35.07 17.73 -3.64
N LEU A 138 35.80 18.29 -2.67
CA LEU A 138 35.56 18.07 -1.25
C LEU A 138 34.22 18.65 -0.80
N LEU A 139 33.95 19.91 -1.13
CA LEU A 139 32.69 20.59 -0.77
C LEU A 139 31.47 19.84 -1.32
N THR A 140 31.51 19.41 -2.58
CA THR A 140 30.44 18.61 -3.20
C THR A 140 30.19 17.30 -2.45
N SER A 141 31.25 16.64 -1.99
CA SER A 141 31.15 15.38 -1.26
C SER A 141 30.64 15.59 0.15
N LEU A 142 31.10 16.64 0.84
CA LEU A 142 30.68 17.00 2.18
C LEU A 142 29.20 17.39 2.23
N GLN A 143 28.75 18.20 1.27
CA GLN A 143 27.34 18.55 1.09
C GLN A 143 26.45 17.32 0.97
N SER A 144 26.89 16.30 0.23
CA SER A 144 26.15 15.04 0.10
C SER A 144 26.06 14.24 1.39
N VAL A 145 27.11 14.22 2.20
CA VAL A 145 27.13 13.46 3.46
C VAL A 145 26.27 14.14 4.51
N MET A 146 26.38 15.46 4.62
CA MET A 146 25.60 16.29 5.55
C MET A 146 24.13 16.45 5.13
N GLY A 147 23.79 16.16 3.87
CA GLY A 147 22.44 16.39 3.32
C GLY A 147 22.11 17.88 3.12
N TRP A 148 23.11 18.75 3.19
CA TRP A 148 22.93 20.20 3.01
C TRP A 148 22.72 20.52 1.52
N GLN A 149 21.57 21.12 1.21
CA GLN A 149 21.19 21.49 -0.16
C GLN A 149 20.90 22.99 -0.24
N PRO A 150 21.93 23.85 -0.34
CA PRO A 150 21.72 25.30 -0.43
C PRO A 150 20.96 25.70 -1.70
N TRP A 151 21.03 24.88 -2.76
CA TRP A 151 20.38 25.12 -4.04
C TRP A 151 18.96 24.54 -4.15
N ARG A 152 18.42 23.95 -3.08
CA ARG A 152 17.06 23.36 -3.06
C ARG A 152 15.96 24.30 -3.57
N PRO A 153 15.90 25.61 -3.20
CA PRO A 153 14.85 26.49 -3.71
C PRO A 153 14.96 26.73 -5.22
N LEU A 154 16.17 26.74 -5.78
CA LEU A 154 16.38 26.85 -7.23
C LEU A 154 16.00 25.54 -7.94
N LEU A 155 16.37 24.40 -7.37
CA LEU A 155 16.03 23.08 -7.93
C LEU A 155 14.52 22.84 -7.95
N ASN A 156 13.79 23.25 -6.92
CA ASN A 156 12.33 23.10 -6.87
C ASN A 156 11.59 23.87 -7.98
N ARG A 157 12.24 24.85 -8.65
CA ARG A 157 11.65 25.56 -9.80
C ARG A 157 11.72 24.72 -11.09
N PHE A 158 12.69 23.81 -11.19
CA PHE A 158 12.97 23.07 -12.43
C PHE A 158 12.74 21.55 -12.28
N VAL A 159 12.69 21.05 -11.05
CA VAL A 159 12.57 19.61 -10.74
C VAL A 159 11.34 19.40 -9.86
N PRO A 160 10.41 18.51 -10.26
CA PRO A 160 9.25 18.14 -9.44
C PRO A 160 9.68 17.65 -8.06
N ALA A 161 8.81 17.85 -7.06
CA ALA A 161 9.08 17.40 -5.71
C ALA A 161 9.38 15.88 -5.70
N PRO A 162 10.53 15.45 -5.16
CA PRO A 162 10.90 14.04 -5.15
C PRO A 162 9.97 13.24 -4.24
N SER A 163 9.72 11.98 -4.61
CA SER A 163 9.00 11.03 -3.75
C SER A 163 9.68 10.91 -2.38
N PRO A 164 8.92 10.61 -1.31
CA PRO A 164 9.46 10.51 0.04
C PRO A 164 10.61 9.49 0.13
N ALA A 165 10.54 8.39 -0.64
CA ALA A 165 11.62 7.41 -0.71
C ALA A 165 12.89 7.93 -1.42
N LEU A 166 12.78 8.91 -2.32
CA LEU A 166 13.90 9.47 -3.09
C LEU A 166 14.57 10.65 -2.37
N GLN A 167 13.82 11.42 -1.56
CA GLN A 167 14.34 12.55 -0.76
C GLN A 167 15.68 12.26 -0.04
N PRO A 168 15.83 11.16 0.73
CA PRO A 168 17.09 10.88 1.43
C PRO A 168 18.25 10.49 0.51
N LEU A 169 17.99 10.19 -0.78
CA LEU A 169 19.01 9.80 -1.77
C LEU A 169 19.40 10.96 -2.69
N GLN A 170 18.60 12.03 -2.76
CA GLN A 170 18.81 13.14 -3.68
C GLN A 170 20.20 13.80 -3.54
N PRO A 171 20.72 14.14 -2.34
CA PRO A 171 22.07 14.70 -2.22
C PRO A 171 23.15 13.78 -2.80
N ALA A 172 23.03 12.48 -2.56
CA ALA A 172 23.98 11.47 -3.02
C ALA A 172 23.92 11.27 -4.55
N LEU A 173 22.72 11.34 -5.15
CA LEU A 173 22.54 11.29 -6.59
C LEU A 173 23.13 12.53 -7.27
N MET A 174 22.95 13.72 -6.69
CA MET A 174 23.55 14.95 -7.18
C MET A 174 25.07 14.93 -7.09
N ALA A 175 25.65 14.51 -5.95
CA ALA A 175 27.09 14.39 -5.83
C ALA A 175 27.66 13.34 -6.80
N ARG A 176 26.96 12.23 -7.03
CA ARG A 176 27.35 11.25 -8.06
C ARG A 176 27.41 11.89 -9.45
N ALA A 177 26.44 12.73 -9.81
CA ALA A 177 26.42 13.45 -11.08
C ALA A 177 27.55 14.49 -11.18
N ALA A 178 27.70 15.32 -10.15
CA ALA A 178 28.73 16.36 -10.09
C ALA A 178 30.15 15.77 -10.13
N GLN A 179 30.42 14.66 -9.42
CA GLN A 179 31.71 13.97 -9.52
C GLN A 179 31.92 13.33 -10.90
N GLY A 180 30.84 12.89 -11.57
CA GLY A 180 30.91 12.39 -12.95
C GLY A 180 31.32 13.48 -13.93
N GLY A 181 30.67 14.64 -13.85
CA GLY A 181 31.04 15.83 -14.64
C GLY A 181 32.45 16.33 -14.32
N GLY A 182 32.80 16.43 -13.04
CA GLY A 182 34.13 16.84 -12.60
C GLY A 182 35.24 15.88 -13.03
N LEU A 183 34.99 14.56 -13.03
CA LEU A 183 35.94 13.57 -13.54
C LEU A 183 36.09 13.71 -15.06
N SER A 184 34.99 13.89 -15.78
CA SER A 184 35.01 14.15 -17.23
C SER A 184 35.85 15.39 -17.55
N PHE A 185 35.61 16.50 -16.84
CA PHE A 185 36.42 17.71 -16.90
C PHE A 185 37.90 17.44 -16.66
N ALA A 186 38.23 16.68 -15.61
CA ALA A 186 39.62 16.40 -15.27
C ALA A 186 40.32 15.55 -16.34
N VAL A 187 39.64 14.55 -16.89
CA VAL A 187 40.19 13.69 -17.94
C VAL A 187 40.35 14.45 -19.25
N THR A 188 39.33 15.20 -19.70
CA THR A 188 39.45 15.96 -20.95
C THR A 188 40.48 17.08 -20.82
N ALA A 189 40.57 17.75 -19.68
CA ALA A 189 41.62 18.72 -19.41
C ALA A 189 43.02 18.08 -19.46
N LEU A 190 43.21 16.90 -18.89
CA LEU A 190 44.49 16.18 -18.99
C LEU A 190 44.83 15.83 -20.44
N LEU A 191 43.86 15.34 -21.20
CA LEU A 191 44.04 15.02 -22.63
C LEU A 191 44.38 16.28 -23.44
N THR A 192 43.72 17.40 -23.18
CA THR A 192 44.03 18.69 -23.81
C THR A 192 45.44 19.15 -23.44
N LEU A 193 45.85 19.03 -22.18
CA LEU A 193 47.21 19.34 -21.75
C LEU A 193 48.24 18.53 -22.54
N LEU A 194 48.06 17.21 -22.61
CA LEU A 194 48.98 16.34 -23.35
C LEU A 194 48.98 16.66 -24.86
N ALA A 195 47.82 16.93 -25.45
CA ALA A 195 47.72 17.31 -26.85
C ALA A 195 48.44 18.64 -27.13
N MET A 196 48.29 19.65 -26.27
CA MET A 196 48.97 20.94 -26.41
C MET A 196 50.48 20.81 -26.20
N VAL A 197 50.94 19.98 -25.26
CA VAL A 197 52.37 19.70 -25.07
C VAL A 197 53.00 19.05 -26.31
N VAL A 198 52.25 18.20 -27.02
CA VAL A 198 52.73 17.53 -28.25
C VAL A 198 52.69 18.46 -29.47
N THR A 199 51.74 19.40 -29.52
CA THR A 199 51.50 20.24 -30.70
C THR A 199 52.12 21.63 -30.61
N GLN A 200 52.41 22.12 -29.40
CA GLN A 200 52.91 23.46 -29.13
C GLN A 200 54.17 23.38 -28.26
N ASP A 201 55.16 24.21 -28.57
CA ASP A 201 56.33 24.41 -27.71
C ASP A 201 55.95 25.26 -26.49
N LEU A 202 55.30 24.64 -25.52
CA LEU A 202 54.82 25.31 -24.32
C LEU A 202 55.99 25.72 -23.41
N ALA A 203 56.09 27.02 -23.14
CA ALA A 203 57.06 27.57 -22.20
C ALA A 203 56.43 27.80 -20.82
N PHE A 204 56.76 26.92 -19.86
CA PHE A 204 56.34 27.06 -18.47
C PHE A 204 57.37 27.83 -17.64
N GLY A 205 56.86 28.58 -16.66
CA GLY A 205 57.68 29.21 -15.64
C GLY A 205 56.86 29.48 -14.39
N TRP A 206 57.51 29.98 -13.34
CA TRP A 206 56.79 30.33 -12.12
C TRP A 206 57.10 31.75 -11.68
N SER A 207 56.06 32.38 -11.14
CA SER A 207 56.16 33.64 -10.41
C SER A 207 55.12 33.62 -9.28
N THR A 208 55.48 34.18 -8.15
CA THR A 208 54.63 34.32 -6.96
C THR A 208 54.64 35.78 -6.52
N THR A 209 53.50 36.28 -6.05
CA THR A 209 53.42 37.64 -5.45
C THR A 209 54.05 37.69 -4.07
N LEU A 210 54.12 36.55 -3.37
CA LEU A 210 54.86 36.37 -2.14
C LEU A 210 56.35 36.25 -2.47
N ASN A 211 57.22 36.98 -1.76
CA ASN A 211 58.67 36.95 -1.91
C ASN A 211 59.25 35.61 -1.41
N THR A 212 58.95 34.53 -2.12
CA THR A 212 59.41 33.18 -1.81
C THR A 212 60.72 32.91 -2.54
N ALA A 213 61.74 32.49 -1.81
CA ALA A 213 62.99 32.00 -2.38
C ALA A 213 62.73 30.77 -3.27
N ALA A 214 63.59 30.56 -4.28
CA ALA A 214 63.50 29.40 -5.18
C ALA A 214 63.56 28.07 -4.42
N SER A 215 64.34 28.01 -3.34
CA SER A 215 64.39 26.87 -2.42
C SER A 215 63.03 26.54 -1.79
N GLY A 216 62.25 27.55 -1.40
CA GLY A 216 60.90 27.36 -0.85
C GLY A 216 59.91 26.84 -1.89
N TYR A 217 59.99 27.33 -3.14
CA TYR A 217 59.14 26.84 -4.23
C TYR A 217 59.51 25.40 -4.64
N HIS A 218 60.81 25.07 -4.63
CA HIS A 218 61.29 23.71 -4.84
C HIS A 218 60.80 22.75 -3.75
N GLN A 219 60.82 23.16 -2.48
CA GLN A 219 60.26 22.35 -1.39
C GLN A 219 58.75 22.10 -1.57
N LEU A 220 57.98 23.12 -1.96
CA LEU A 220 56.55 22.97 -2.25
C LEU A 220 56.29 21.98 -3.40
N THR A 221 56.97 22.16 -4.54
CA THR A 221 56.79 21.29 -5.71
C THR A 221 57.27 19.86 -5.45
N SER A 222 58.36 19.70 -4.71
CA SER A 222 58.83 18.39 -4.23
C SER A 222 57.81 17.73 -3.30
N ALA A 223 57.23 18.47 -2.36
CA ALA A 223 56.20 17.96 -1.44
C ALA A 223 54.94 17.50 -2.20
N LEU A 224 54.50 18.28 -3.18
CA LEU A 224 53.37 17.92 -4.05
C LEU A 224 53.67 16.69 -4.93
N ALA A 225 54.93 16.48 -5.30
CA ALA A 225 55.38 15.37 -6.13
C ALA A 225 55.64 14.06 -5.38
N THR A 226 55.62 14.07 -4.05
CA THR A 226 55.82 12.89 -3.20
C THR A 226 55.03 11.65 -3.63
N PRO A 227 53.76 11.70 -4.09
CA PRO A 227 53.01 10.48 -4.40
C PRO A 227 53.54 9.71 -5.61
N TRP A 228 54.27 10.38 -6.53
CA TRP A 228 54.81 9.78 -7.75
C TRP A 228 56.32 9.82 -7.85
N ALA A 229 57.02 10.47 -6.91
CA ALA A 229 58.47 10.60 -6.94
C ALA A 229 59.19 9.24 -7.05
N TRP A 230 58.62 8.18 -6.46
CA TRP A 230 59.15 6.82 -6.54
C TRP A 230 58.90 6.14 -7.90
N LEU A 231 57.83 6.52 -8.61
CA LEU A 231 57.42 5.90 -9.86
C LEU A 231 58.04 6.60 -11.07
N TRP A 232 58.11 7.93 -11.03
CA TRP A 232 58.66 8.74 -12.10
C TRP A 232 59.48 9.91 -11.53
N PRO A 233 60.74 9.65 -11.13
CA PRO A 233 61.62 10.68 -10.56
C PRO A 233 61.84 11.88 -11.49
N ALA A 234 61.86 11.64 -12.81
CA ALA A 234 61.99 12.71 -13.81
C ALA A 234 60.77 13.65 -13.89
N ALA A 235 59.64 13.30 -13.28
CA ALA A 235 58.48 14.18 -13.10
C ALA A 235 58.53 15.00 -11.80
N VAL A 236 59.66 15.02 -11.11
CA VAL A 236 59.95 15.89 -9.96
C VAL A 236 60.82 17.06 -10.44
N PRO A 237 60.40 18.32 -10.30
CA PRO A 237 61.20 19.48 -10.68
C PRO A 237 62.46 19.59 -9.82
N ASP A 238 63.64 19.58 -10.43
CA ASP A 238 64.90 19.83 -9.74
C ASP A 238 65.05 21.32 -9.37
N LEU A 239 65.86 21.62 -8.35
CA LEU A 239 66.13 22.99 -7.90
C LEU A 239 66.68 23.86 -9.02
N THR A 240 67.55 23.31 -9.87
CA THR A 240 68.14 24.03 -11.01
C THR A 240 67.09 24.42 -12.05
N LEU A 241 66.06 23.59 -12.24
CA LEU A 241 64.92 23.88 -13.13
C LEU A 241 64.06 25.00 -12.53
N VAL A 242 63.80 24.95 -11.22
CA VAL A 242 63.05 25.98 -10.50
C VAL A 242 63.76 27.32 -10.58
N GLU A 243 65.07 27.38 -10.33
CA GLU A 243 65.83 28.63 -10.41
C GLU A 243 65.85 29.21 -11.84
N ALA A 244 66.08 28.37 -12.85
CA ALA A 244 66.18 28.79 -14.25
C ALA A 244 64.83 29.23 -14.87
N THR A 245 63.70 28.79 -14.30
CA THR A 245 62.36 29.09 -14.80
C THR A 245 61.62 30.17 -14.00
N ARG A 246 62.28 30.74 -12.97
CA ARG A 246 61.78 31.89 -12.22
C ARG A 246 61.78 33.14 -13.09
N PHE A 247 60.67 33.87 -13.12
CA PHE A 247 60.61 35.14 -13.85
C PHE A 247 60.04 36.27 -12.99
N PHE A 248 60.67 37.45 -13.07
CA PHE A 248 60.18 38.69 -12.47
C PHE A 248 59.58 39.58 -13.55
N ARG A 249 58.39 40.13 -13.30
CA ARG A 249 57.75 41.09 -14.23
C ARG A 249 58.52 42.40 -14.38
N ALA A 250 59.49 42.69 -13.50
CA ALA A 250 60.23 43.95 -13.44
C ALA A 250 61.77 43.80 -13.60
N GLY A 251 62.28 42.59 -13.87
CA GLY A 251 63.73 42.33 -13.93
C GLY A 251 64.19 41.88 -15.32
N THR A 252 65.39 42.32 -15.73
CA THR A 252 66.09 41.83 -16.92
C THR A 252 66.46 40.35 -16.77
N ASN A 253 66.09 39.53 -17.76
CA ASN A 253 66.27 38.07 -17.73
C ASN A 253 67.75 37.67 -17.92
N THR A 254 68.43 37.21 -16.86
CA THR A 254 69.87 36.87 -16.91
C THR A 254 70.19 35.37 -16.95
N SER A 255 69.47 34.58 -17.77
CA SER A 255 69.93 33.28 -18.28
C SER A 255 68.87 32.66 -19.20
N LEU A 256 69.08 32.78 -20.51
CA LEU A 256 68.17 32.30 -21.55
C LEU A 256 68.60 30.89 -22.00
N THR A 257 68.00 29.86 -21.40
CA THR A 257 67.92 28.52 -22.01
C THR A 257 66.45 28.16 -22.21
N PRO A 258 65.83 28.54 -23.35
CA PRO A 258 64.42 28.27 -23.65
C PRO A 258 64.04 26.80 -23.55
N ALA A 259 64.98 25.88 -23.84
CA ALA A 259 64.78 24.44 -23.77
C ALA A 259 64.39 23.92 -22.37
N ARG A 260 64.78 24.62 -21.29
CA ARG A 260 64.41 24.23 -19.92
C ARG A 260 62.95 24.58 -19.57
N TRP A 261 62.31 25.51 -20.29
CA TRP A 261 60.94 25.93 -20.00
C TRP A 261 59.90 24.85 -20.35
N GLY A 262 60.20 23.96 -21.30
CA GLY A 262 59.34 22.83 -21.63
C GLY A 262 59.37 21.70 -20.60
N GLN A 263 60.35 21.65 -19.69
CA GLN A 263 60.57 20.50 -18.80
C GLN A 263 59.56 20.36 -17.65
N TRP A 264 58.63 21.32 -17.50
CA TRP A 264 57.58 21.27 -16.46
C TRP A 264 56.42 20.33 -16.80
N TRP A 265 56.22 19.95 -18.06
CA TRP A 265 55.06 19.17 -18.47
C TRP A 265 54.90 17.82 -17.74
N PRO A 266 55.97 17.05 -17.40
CA PRO A 266 55.82 15.79 -16.67
C PRO A 266 55.29 16.02 -15.25
N PHE A 267 55.80 17.04 -14.57
CA PHE A 267 55.32 17.45 -13.25
C PHE A 267 53.86 17.89 -13.31
N ILE A 268 53.48 18.74 -14.27
CA ILE A 268 52.10 19.25 -14.39
C ILE A 268 51.13 18.10 -14.73
N SER A 269 51.53 17.18 -15.59
CA SER A 269 50.73 16.01 -15.97
C SER A 269 50.47 15.11 -14.76
N MET A 270 51.51 14.81 -13.98
CA MET A 270 51.38 14.00 -12.76
C MET A 270 50.62 14.73 -11.65
N LEU A 271 50.85 16.03 -11.48
CA LEU A 271 50.10 16.88 -10.56
C LEU A 271 48.60 16.79 -10.87
N TRP A 272 48.21 16.96 -12.13
CA TRP A 272 46.81 16.90 -12.55
C TRP A 272 46.22 15.48 -12.41
N LEU A 273 46.97 14.45 -12.82
CA LEU A 273 46.53 13.06 -12.73
C LEU A 273 46.29 12.64 -11.27
N VAL A 274 47.26 12.89 -10.40
CA VAL A 274 47.25 12.41 -9.01
C VAL A 274 46.36 13.24 -8.11
N TRP A 275 46.31 14.57 -8.31
CA TRP A 275 45.56 15.46 -7.43
C TRP A 275 44.20 15.89 -7.98
N VAL A 276 43.91 15.71 -9.27
CA VAL A 276 42.58 16.05 -9.83
C VAL A 276 41.85 14.80 -10.32
N VAL A 277 42.45 14.01 -11.21
CA VAL A 277 41.77 12.86 -11.83
C VAL A 277 41.53 11.74 -10.80
N LEU A 278 42.58 11.30 -10.10
CA LEU A 278 42.50 10.19 -9.16
C LEU A 278 41.53 10.44 -8.00
N PRO A 279 41.55 11.59 -7.29
CA PRO A 279 40.63 11.84 -6.19
C PRO A 279 39.19 11.93 -6.70
N ARG A 280 38.94 12.50 -7.88
CA ARG A 280 37.61 12.54 -8.48
C ARG A 280 37.10 11.16 -8.87
N LEU A 281 37.97 10.29 -9.38
CA LEU A 281 37.62 8.89 -9.65
C LEU A 281 37.21 8.18 -8.36
N LEU A 282 38.02 8.30 -7.29
CA LEU A 282 37.71 7.71 -5.98
C LEU A 282 36.39 8.25 -5.42
N LEU A 283 36.16 9.57 -5.48
CA LEU A 283 34.91 10.19 -5.03
C LEU A 283 33.71 9.76 -5.87
N ARG A 284 33.86 9.58 -7.19
CA ARG A 284 32.81 9.06 -8.08
C ARG A 284 32.44 7.61 -7.74
N LEU A 285 33.43 6.78 -7.43
CA LEU A 285 33.23 5.40 -6.98
C LEU A 285 32.56 5.38 -5.61
N HIS A 286 33.04 6.19 -4.67
CA HIS A 286 32.47 6.34 -3.33
C HIS A 286 31.00 6.79 -3.41
N ALA A 287 30.69 7.85 -4.16
CA ALA A 287 29.31 8.31 -4.35
C ALA A 287 28.40 7.23 -4.95
N SER A 288 28.92 6.41 -5.88
CA SER A 288 28.18 5.27 -6.44
C SER A 288 27.90 4.18 -5.41
N ALA A 289 28.92 3.84 -4.61
CA ALA A 289 28.78 2.87 -3.53
C ALA A 289 27.80 3.39 -2.47
N PHE A 290 27.92 4.65 -2.09
CA PHE A 290 27.06 5.31 -1.10
C PHE A 290 25.59 5.30 -1.52
N VAL A 291 25.26 5.65 -2.77
CA VAL A 291 23.88 5.55 -3.30
C VAL A 291 23.38 4.11 -3.23
N ARG A 292 24.18 3.12 -3.66
CA ARG A 292 23.79 1.71 -3.66
C ARG A 292 23.55 1.18 -2.24
N LEU A 293 24.45 1.48 -1.31
CA LEU A 293 24.35 1.06 0.09
C LEU A 293 23.15 1.73 0.76
N ARG A 294 22.98 3.05 0.59
CA ARG A 294 21.87 3.79 1.18
C ARG A 294 20.52 3.34 0.63
N ALA A 295 20.40 3.06 -0.67
CA ALA A 295 19.19 2.49 -1.25
C ALA A 295 18.85 1.10 -0.65
N ARG A 296 19.85 0.23 -0.46
CA ARG A 296 19.65 -1.07 0.22
C ARG A 296 19.22 -0.89 1.68
N THR A 297 19.84 0.02 2.41
CA THR A 297 19.49 0.31 3.81
C THR A 297 18.08 0.87 3.94
N LEU A 298 17.69 1.79 3.05
CA LEU A 298 16.34 2.35 3.01
C LEU A 298 15.30 1.28 2.68
N LEU A 299 15.58 0.38 1.74
CA LEU A 299 14.69 -0.74 1.44
C LEU A 299 14.51 -1.65 2.65
N ARG A 300 15.62 -2.01 3.33
CA ARG A 300 15.59 -2.85 4.53
C ARG A 300 14.83 -2.23 5.69
N ARG A 301 14.85 -0.90 5.82
CA ARG A 301 14.15 -0.13 6.86
C ARG A 301 12.75 0.33 6.42
N HIS A 302 12.31 -0.04 5.22
CA HIS A 302 11.05 0.44 4.67
C HIS A 302 9.87 -0.13 5.48
N PRO A 303 8.91 0.70 5.95
CA PRO A 303 7.79 0.22 6.75
C PRO A 303 6.94 -0.79 5.97
N GLY A 304 6.72 -0.55 4.68
CA GLY A 304 6.02 -1.49 3.78
C GLY A 304 6.71 -2.85 3.63
N LEU A 305 8.04 -2.95 3.83
CA LEU A 305 8.75 -4.24 3.78
C LEU A 305 8.47 -5.07 5.02
N ASN A 306 8.42 -4.42 6.19
CA ASN A 306 8.05 -5.10 7.44
C ASN A 306 6.59 -5.57 7.40
N ALA A 307 5.68 -4.72 6.91
CA ALA A 307 4.28 -5.08 6.72
C ALA A 307 4.11 -6.25 5.72
N LEU A 308 4.84 -6.22 4.61
CA LEU A 308 4.86 -7.31 3.63
C LEU A 308 5.34 -8.62 4.24
N ARG A 309 6.45 -8.61 4.99
CA ARG A 309 6.94 -9.82 5.70
C ARG A 309 5.92 -10.36 6.70
N GLY A 310 5.25 -9.47 7.43
CA GLY A 310 4.14 -9.83 8.32
C GLY A 310 3.03 -10.56 7.56
N ARG A 311 2.53 -9.97 6.47
CA ARG A 311 1.48 -10.57 5.62
C ARG A 311 1.88 -11.88 4.96
N MET A 312 3.16 -12.03 4.60
CA MET A 312 3.68 -13.29 4.06
C MET A 312 3.71 -14.39 5.12
N ALA A 313 4.01 -14.06 6.38
CA ALA A 313 4.13 -15.02 7.48
C ALA A 313 2.77 -15.40 8.10
N THR A 314 1.81 -14.47 8.16
CA THR A 314 0.53 -14.72 8.83
C THR A 314 -0.46 -15.43 7.91
N PRO A 315 -1.13 -16.50 8.39
CA PRO A 315 -2.18 -17.16 7.63
C PRO A 315 -3.40 -16.25 7.48
N VAL A 316 -4.10 -16.37 6.35
CA VAL A 316 -5.36 -15.68 6.12
C VAL A 316 -6.49 -16.58 6.61
N LEU A 317 -7.23 -16.12 7.62
CA LEU A 317 -8.49 -16.73 8.04
C LEU A 317 -9.64 -16.00 7.32
N ASP A 318 -10.32 -16.70 6.42
CA ASP A 318 -11.57 -16.21 5.83
C ASP A 318 -12.72 -16.87 6.59
N THR A 319 -13.38 -16.11 7.47
CA THR A 319 -14.54 -16.60 8.23
C THR A 319 -15.82 -16.56 7.40
N GLY A 320 -15.76 -16.17 6.12
CA GLY A 320 -16.95 -16.06 5.25
C GLY A 320 -17.86 -14.86 5.57
N ALA A 321 -17.52 -14.05 6.58
CA ALA A 321 -18.26 -12.85 7.00
C ALA A 321 -18.06 -11.65 6.06
N GLY A 322 -17.84 -11.90 4.77
CA GLY A 322 -17.78 -10.84 3.75
C GLY A 322 -19.16 -10.25 3.43
N HIS A 323 -20.23 -10.98 3.76
CA HIS A 323 -21.60 -10.50 3.73
C HIS A 323 -21.98 -9.99 5.13
N ASN A 324 -22.59 -8.80 5.18
CA ASN A 324 -23.14 -8.28 6.42
C ASN A 324 -24.59 -8.74 6.53
N ASP A 325 -24.77 -9.97 6.98
CA ASP A 325 -26.05 -10.65 7.15
C ASP A 325 -26.99 -9.89 8.11
N ALA A 326 -26.50 -8.87 8.83
CA ALA A 326 -27.33 -8.01 9.69
C ALA A 326 -28.41 -7.24 8.91
N ASN A 327 -28.23 -7.05 7.60
CA ASN A 327 -29.21 -6.41 6.73
C ASN A 327 -30.23 -7.40 6.12
N ASP A 328 -29.98 -8.71 6.23
CA ASP A 328 -30.91 -9.75 5.78
C ASP A 328 -31.99 -9.95 6.86
N LEU A 329 -32.82 -8.92 7.05
CA LEU A 329 -33.95 -8.97 7.96
C LEU A 329 -35.07 -9.83 7.34
N PRO A 330 -35.70 -10.72 8.12
CA PRO A 330 -36.88 -11.45 7.65
C PRO A 330 -38.01 -10.48 7.30
N ASP A 331 -38.79 -10.78 6.25
CA ASP A 331 -39.97 -9.98 5.90
C ASP A 331 -40.93 -9.96 7.11
N THR A 332 -41.23 -8.76 7.61
CA THR A 332 -42.09 -8.57 8.78
C THR A 332 -43.52 -8.19 8.42
N ARG A 333 -43.85 -8.10 7.11
CA ARG A 333 -45.20 -7.82 6.63
C ARG A 333 -46.07 -9.06 6.75
N HIS A 334 -47.09 -9.01 7.61
CA HIS A 334 -48.05 -10.08 7.85
C HIS A 334 -49.47 -9.50 7.86
N ASN A 335 -50.46 -10.34 7.59
CA ASN A 335 -51.88 -9.99 7.61
C ASN A 335 -52.30 -9.52 9.00
N THR A 336 -52.76 -8.28 9.08
CA THR A 336 -53.18 -7.61 10.31
C THR A 336 -54.69 -7.73 10.59
N LEU A 337 -55.42 -8.46 9.76
CA LEU A 337 -56.89 -8.55 9.85
C LEU A 337 -57.31 -9.64 10.84
N LEU A 338 -57.71 -9.21 12.04
CA LEU A 338 -58.47 -10.03 12.98
C LEU A 338 -59.89 -10.25 12.45
N GLN A 339 -60.44 -11.45 12.65
CA GLN A 339 -61.80 -11.79 12.20
C GLN A 339 -62.82 -11.71 13.34
N PRO A 340 -64.08 -11.35 13.05
CA PRO A 340 -65.15 -11.42 14.05
C PRO A 340 -65.41 -12.88 14.46
N LEU A 341 -65.88 -13.06 15.70
CA LEU A 341 -66.29 -14.38 16.20
C LEU A 341 -67.55 -14.85 15.46
N SER A 342 -67.66 -16.16 15.24
CA SER A 342 -68.84 -16.77 14.61
C SER A 342 -70.02 -16.82 15.59
N GLU A 343 -71.26 -16.82 15.10
CA GLU A 343 -72.47 -16.75 15.94
C GLU A 343 -72.77 -18.02 16.74
N LYS A 344 -72.31 -19.19 16.28
CA LYS A 344 -72.40 -20.48 16.99
C LYS A 344 -71.14 -21.29 16.78
N ALA A 345 -70.44 -21.63 17.85
CA ALA A 345 -69.20 -22.40 17.78
C ALA A 345 -69.03 -23.36 18.96
N HIS A 346 -68.21 -24.40 18.75
CA HIS A 346 -67.71 -25.26 19.82
C HIS A 346 -66.51 -24.61 20.51
N LEU A 347 -66.45 -24.70 21.85
CA LEU A 347 -65.36 -24.10 22.62
C LEU A 347 -64.27 -25.14 22.91
N LEU A 348 -63.05 -24.84 22.50
CA LEU A 348 -61.85 -25.62 22.76
C LEU A 348 -60.92 -24.83 23.68
N SER A 349 -60.40 -25.46 24.73
CA SER A 349 -59.40 -24.86 25.62
C SER A 349 -58.04 -25.50 25.34
N TRP A 350 -57.13 -24.76 24.70
CA TRP A 350 -55.79 -25.24 24.43
C TRP A 350 -54.90 -25.12 25.67
N ALA A 351 -54.26 -26.21 26.10
CA ALA A 351 -53.30 -26.20 27.21
C ALA A 351 -53.83 -25.52 28.49
N GLY A 352 -55.14 -25.65 28.76
CA GLY A 352 -55.80 -25.02 29.89
C GLY A 352 -55.97 -23.49 29.77
N ALA A 353 -56.04 -22.96 28.56
CA ALA A 353 -56.43 -21.57 28.33
C ALA A 353 -57.94 -21.40 28.59
N GLY A 354 -58.31 -20.65 29.63
CA GLY A 354 -59.71 -20.43 29.99
C GLY A 354 -60.35 -21.56 30.82
N THR A 355 -59.62 -22.61 31.18
CA THR A 355 -60.08 -23.60 32.18
C THR A 355 -60.04 -22.98 33.58
N VAL A 356 -61.19 -23.05 34.27
CA VAL A 356 -61.53 -22.44 35.56
C VAL A 356 -60.48 -22.71 36.65
N THR A 357 -59.40 -21.93 36.65
CA THR A 357 -58.41 -21.89 37.74
C THR A 357 -57.85 -20.50 38.01
N ASP A 358 -58.46 -19.45 37.44
CA ASP A 358 -58.24 -18.07 37.87
C ASP A 358 -59.59 -17.34 37.87
N LYS A 359 -59.99 -16.89 39.06
CA LYS A 359 -61.33 -16.38 39.38
C LYS A 359 -61.70 -15.14 38.54
N GLN A 360 -62.40 -15.34 37.42
CA GLN A 360 -63.49 -14.50 36.90
C GLN A 360 -64.11 -15.20 35.69
N ALA A 361 -65.44 -15.22 35.62
CA ALA A 361 -66.22 -15.97 34.65
C ALA A 361 -65.78 -15.71 33.19
N LEU A 362 -65.80 -16.76 32.36
CA LEU A 362 -65.66 -16.65 30.91
C LEU A 362 -66.55 -15.48 30.43
N PRO A 363 -66.06 -14.56 29.57
CA PRO A 363 -66.85 -13.43 29.09
C PRO A 363 -68.24 -13.87 28.64
N SER A 364 -69.29 -13.19 29.08
CA SER A 364 -70.70 -13.54 28.80
C SER A 364 -71.00 -13.70 27.30
N VAL A 365 -70.23 -13.01 26.46
CA VAL A 365 -70.24 -13.10 24.99
C VAL A 365 -69.88 -14.51 24.50
N LEU A 366 -68.84 -15.14 25.08
CA LEU A 366 -68.43 -16.49 24.71
C LEU A 366 -69.45 -17.53 25.18
N ALA A 367 -70.09 -17.31 26.33
CA ALA A 367 -71.17 -18.17 26.81
C ALA A 367 -72.43 -18.10 25.92
N ALA A 368 -72.71 -16.95 25.30
CA ALA A 368 -73.80 -16.80 24.34
C ALA A 368 -73.50 -17.48 22.99
N ILE A 369 -72.24 -17.42 22.53
CA ILE A 369 -71.80 -18.00 21.25
C ILE A 369 -71.57 -19.52 21.34
N CYS A 370 -71.11 -20.00 22.50
CA CYS A 370 -70.73 -21.39 22.74
C CYS A 370 -71.63 -22.02 23.83
N PRO A 371 -72.82 -22.53 23.50
CA PRO A 371 -73.76 -23.09 24.49
C PRO A 371 -73.36 -24.49 25.01
N GLY A 372 -72.39 -25.16 24.38
CA GLY A 372 -71.92 -26.49 24.76
C GLY A 372 -70.78 -26.48 25.80
N PRO A 373 -70.44 -27.64 26.40
CA PRO A 373 -69.31 -27.75 27.32
C PRO A 373 -67.98 -27.46 26.59
N ALA A 374 -67.05 -26.78 27.28
CA ALA A 374 -65.70 -26.57 26.78
C ALA A 374 -64.92 -27.90 26.76
N LEU A 375 -64.29 -28.22 25.64
CA LEU A 375 -63.41 -29.38 25.52
C LEU A 375 -61.96 -28.95 25.77
N ASN A 376 -61.28 -29.63 26.70
CA ASN A 376 -59.87 -29.38 26.97
C ASN A 376 -59.01 -30.19 26.01
N VAL A 377 -58.11 -29.51 25.30
CA VAL A 377 -57.25 -30.09 24.26
C VAL A 377 -55.83 -29.56 24.40
N GLY A 378 -54.83 -30.38 24.06
CA GLY A 378 -53.41 -30.02 24.15
C GLY A 378 -52.89 -29.72 25.56
N GLY A 379 -51.57 -29.79 25.75
CA GLY A 379 -50.85 -29.42 26.98
C GLY A 379 -51.25 -30.19 28.25
N LEU A 380 -52.41 -29.87 28.82
CA LEU A 380 -53.01 -30.52 29.98
C LEU A 380 -53.88 -31.74 29.62
N ALA A 381 -54.17 -31.95 28.33
CA ALA A 381 -54.86 -33.13 27.82
C ALA A 381 -53.86 -34.16 27.24
N SER A 382 -54.17 -35.44 27.37
CA SER A 382 -53.44 -36.53 26.72
C SER A 382 -53.80 -36.65 25.23
N LEU A 383 -52.91 -37.22 24.41
CA LEU A 383 -53.16 -37.44 22.98
C LEU A 383 -54.45 -38.24 22.71
N SER A 384 -54.81 -39.19 23.57
CA SER A 384 -56.08 -39.92 23.46
C SER A 384 -57.30 -39.04 23.73
N GLN A 385 -57.20 -38.06 24.63
CA GLN A 385 -58.27 -37.10 24.88
C GLN A 385 -58.42 -36.12 23.71
N ASP A 386 -57.31 -35.70 23.10
CA ASP A 386 -57.34 -34.87 21.89
C ASP A 386 -58.02 -35.60 20.72
N GLN A 387 -57.69 -36.87 20.50
CA GLN A 387 -58.35 -37.70 19.49
C GLN A 387 -59.85 -37.87 19.75
N GLN A 388 -60.24 -38.04 21.02
CA GLN A 388 -61.65 -38.12 21.41
C GLN A 388 -62.37 -36.80 21.17
N ALA A 389 -61.76 -35.65 21.49
CA ALA A 389 -62.35 -34.33 21.23
C ALA A 389 -62.55 -34.09 19.72
N ILE A 390 -61.55 -34.46 18.90
CA ILE A 390 -61.65 -34.39 17.44
C ILE A 390 -62.80 -35.27 16.93
N ALA A 391 -62.88 -36.53 17.40
CA ALA A 391 -63.92 -37.49 17.00
C ALA A 391 -65.32 -37.07 17.44
N GLN A 392 -65.47 -36.49 18.63
CA GLN A 392 -66.74 -35.95 19.13
C GLN A 392 -67.27 -34.84 18.23
N LEU A 393 -66.39 -33.92 17.80
CA LEU A 393 -66.75 -32.85 16.88
C LEU A 393 -66.95 -33.33 15.44
N ALA A 394 -66.26 -34.39 15.03
CA ALA A 394 -66.44 -35.01 13.72
C ALA A 394 -67.76 -35.79 13.56
N ALA A 395 -68.44 -36.12 14.66
CA ALA A 395 -69.64 -36.96 14.65
C ALA A 395 -70.87 -36.29 13.98
N SER A 396 -70.87 -34.96 13.84
CA SER A 396 -71.91 -34.22 13.11
C SER A 396 -71.58 -34.12 11.62
N SER A 397 -72.58 -34.27 10.75
CA SER A 397 -72.42 -34.10 9.30
C SER A 397 -72.24 -32.64 8.87
N ASP A 398 -72.50 -31.68 9.75
CA ASP A 398 -72.37 -30.25 9.49
C ASP A 398 -70.93 -29.76 9.67
N ALA A 399 -70.58 -28.66 9.00
CA ALA A 399 -69.26 -28.04 9.12
C ALA A 399 -68.99 -27.57 10.57
N VAL A 400 -67.87 -28.01 11.13
CA VAL A 400 -67.49 -27.69 12.51
C VAL A 400 -66.96 -26.26 12.55
N THR A 401 -67.60 -25.41 13.35
CA THR A 401 -67.05 -24.09 13.70
C THR A 401 -66.58 -24.14 15.15
N ALA A 402 -65.30 -23.95 15.39
CA ALA A 402 -64.70 -24.00 16.72
C ALA A 402 -63.99 -22.70 17.08
N ILE A 403 -64.15 -22.24 18.33
CA ILE A 403 -63.34 -21.19 18.94
C ILE A 403 -62.36 -21.87 19.87
N MET A 404 -61.07 -21.69 19.62
CA MET A 404 -60.02 -22.26 20.44
C MET A 404 -59.33 -21.17 21.26
N LEU A 405 -59.52 -21.25 22.57
CA LEU A 405 -58.86 -20.40 23.53
C LEU A 405 -57.39 -20.78 23.60
N VAL A 406 -56.52 -19.80 23.45
CA VAL A 406 -55.06 -19.94 23.60
C VAL A 406 -54.54 -18.84 24.52
N ARG A 407 -53.36 -18.99 25.11
CA ARG A 407 -52.75 -17.93 25.93
C ARG A 407 -51.99 -16.96 25.02
N SER A 408 -52.28 -15.67 25.08
CA SER A 408 -51.67 -14.67 24.19
C SER A 408 -50.15 -14.55 24.37
N TRP A 409 -49.65 -14.77 25.60
CA TRP A 409 -48.22 -14.73 25.91
C TRP A 409 -47.45 -15.96 25.44
N GLU A 410 -48.14 -17.06 25.16
CA GLU A 410 -47.53 -18.31 24.73
C GLU A 410 -47.41 -18.31 23.20
N PRO A 411 -46.25 -18.68 22.62
CA PRO A 411 -46.14 -18.79 21.18
C PRO A 411 -46.92 -20.01 20.66
N PRO A 412 -47.44 -19.99 19.42
CA PRO A 412 -48.03 -21.17 18.81
C PRO A 412 -46.98 -22.28 18.68
N THR A 413 -47.27 -23.44 19.25
CA THR A 413 -46.35 -24.60 19.32
C THR A 413 -46.57 -25.58 18.16
N GLY A 414 -45.63 -26.50 17.95
CA GLY A 414 -45.76 -27.58 16.97
C GLY A 414 -46.92 -28.52 17.28
N GLU A 415 -47.14 -28.83 18.57
CA GLU A 415 -48.25 -29.68 19.03
C GLU A 415 -49.63 -29.10 18.65
N LEU A 416 -49.76 -27.77 18.71
CA LEU A 416 -50.96 -27.08 18.25
C LEU A 416 -51.21 -27.29 16.75
N LEU A 417 -50.15 -27.22 15.95
CA LEU A 417 -50.24 -27.46 14.51
C LEU A 417 -50.63 -28.91 14.21
N ASP A 418 -50.08 -29.87 14.96
CA ASP A 418 -50.39 -31.29 14.81
C ASP A 418 -51.86 -31.58 15.15
N PHE A 419 -52.37 -30.96 16.23
CA PHE A 419 -53.79 -31.04 16.60
C PHE A 419 -54.69 -30.45 15.49
N LEU A 420 -54.40 -29.23 15.03
CA LEU A 420 -55.17 -28.56 13.97
C LEU A 420 -55.14 -29.35 12.65
N THR A 421 -54.00 -29.97 12.33
CA THR A 421 -53.86 -30.83 11.15
C THR A 421 -54.71 -32.08 11.27
N SER A 422 -54.68 -32.74 12.44
CA SER A 422 -55.50 -33.92 12.73
C SER A 422 -57.01 -33.60 12.72
N ALA A 423 -57.38 -32.44 13.28
CA ALA A 423 -58.75 -31.94 13.26
C ALA A 423 -59.23 -31.68 11.82
N ARG A 424 -58.43 -31.00 11.00
CA ARG A 424 -58.74 -30.74 9.60
C ARG A 424 -58.97 -32.01 8.79
N GLN A 425 -58.16 -33.05 9.02
CA GLN A 425 -58.28 -34.33 8.31
C GLN A 425 -59.54 -35.10 8.71
N SER A 426 -60.00 -34.91 9.96
CA SER A 426 -61.12 -35.67 10.53
C SER A 426 -62.46 -34.95 10.39
N TRP A 427 -62.47 -33.61 10.33
CA TRP A 427 -63.69 -32.82 10.27
C TRP A 427 -64.23 -32.63 8.85
N PRO A 428 -65.56 -32.41 8.69
CA PRO A 428 -66.16 -32.15 7.39
C PRO A 428 -65.56 -30.94 6.66
N ALA A 429 -65.61 -30.97 5.32
CA ALA A 429 -65.13 -29.86 4.49
C ALA A 429 -65.90 -28.57 4.81
N GLY A 430 -65.17 -27.45 4.93
CA GLY A 430 -65.75 -26.14 5.31
C GLY A 430 -65.68 -25.84 6.81
N SER A 431 -65.16 -26.75 7.62
CA SER A 431 -64.89 -26.51 9.04
C SER A 431 -63.86 -25.39 9.26
N ARG A 432 -64.00 -24.63 10.36
CA ARG A 432 -63.16 -23.47 10.69
C ARG A 432 -62.82 -23.44 12.17
N VAL A 433 -61.60 -23.00 12.47
CA VAL A 433 -61.10 -22.75 13.82
C VAL A 433 -60.70 -21.29 13.96
N CYS A 434 -61.33 -20.59 14.89
CA CYS A 434 -60.92 -19.26 15.30
C CYS A 434 -60.05 -19.37 16.56
N LEU A 435 -58.76 -19.05 16.44
CA LEU A 435 -57.86 -18.89 17.57
C LEU A 435 -58.20 -17.61 18.30
N LEU A 436 -58.45 -17.71 19.60
CA LEU A 436 -58.77 -16.58 20.47
C LEU A 436 -57.70 -16.47 21.56
N PRO A 437 -56.65 -15.65 21.34
CA PRO A 437 -55.62 -15.42 22.33
C PRO A 437 -56.17 -14.63 23.52
N LEU A 438 -56.24 -15.28 24.68
CA LEU A 438 -56.65 -14.69 25.96
C LEU A 438 -55.45 -14.13 26.71
N GLU A 439 -55.66 -12.97 27.34
CA GLU A 439 -54.72 -12.38 28.27
C GLU A 439 -55.03 -12.77 29.72
N ALA A 440 -53.99 -12.93 30.54
CA ALA A 440 -54.11 -13.30 31.95
C ALA A 440 -54.61 -12.16 32.86
N THR A 441 -54.75 -10.94 32.36
CA THR A 441 -55.19 -9.77 33.16
C THR A 441 -56.05 -8.87 32.28
N ALA A 442 -57.17 -8.37 32.80
CA ALA A 442 -58.12 -7.56 32.06
C ALA A 442 -57.45 -6.29 31.49
N ARG A 443 -57.05 -6.32 30.22
CA ARG A 443 -56.61 -5.15 29.46
C ARG A 443 -57.84 -4.41 28.95
N GLN A 444 -57.75 -3.08 28.85
CA GLN A 444 -58.71 -2.31 28.04
C GLN A 444 -58.64 -2.80 26.59
N PRO A 445 -59.77 -2.89 25.87
CA PRO A 445 -59.81 -3.41 24.51
C PRO A 445 -58.91 -2.57 23.59
N SER A 446 -57.74 -3.10 23.24
CA SER A 446 -56.82 -2.43 22.33
C SER A 446 -57.15 -2.85 20.90
N THR A 447 -57.78 -1.96 20.16
CA THR A 447 -58.25 -2.16 18.77
C THR A 447 -57.14 -2.22 17.71
N THR A 448 -55.88 -2.52 18.08
CA THR A 448 -54.74 -2.41 17.16
C THR A 448 -54.00 -3.74 16.98
N ALA A 449 -53.94 -4.19 15.73
CA ALA A 449 -53.09 -5.27 15.21
C ALA A 449 -51.56 -5.09 15.41
N LYS A 450 -51.17 -4.12 16.25
CA LYS A 450 -49.80 -3.83 16.68
C LYS A 450 -49.44 -4.50 18.01
N ASP A 451 -50.34 -5.27 18.62
CA ASP A 451 -50.00 -6.03 19.82
C ASP A 451 -48.92 -7.09 19.49
N ARG A 452 -47.78 -6.97 20.17
CA ARG A 452 -46.61 -7.85 20.03
C ARG A 452 -46.96 -9.30 20.36
N GLN A 453 -47.98 -9.52 21.19
CA GLN A 453 -48.45 -10.85 21.58
C GLN A 453 -49.35 -11.50 20.53
N LEU A 454 -50.09 -10.73 19.72
CA LEU A 454 -50.96 -11.26 18.66
C LEU A 454 -50.21 -11.58 17.35
N GLN A 455 -49.08 -10.90 17.12
CA GLN A 455 -48.29 -11.07 15.91
C GLN A 455 -47.87 -12.54 15.64
N PRO A 456 -47.32 -13.30 16.61
CA PRO A 456 -47.01 -14.73 16.40
C PRO A 456 -48.23 -15.56 15.97
N TRP A 457 -49.41 -15.28 16.50
CA TRP A 457 -50.65 -15.98 16.20
C TRP A 457 -51.16 -15.69 14.78
N LEU A 458 -51.09 -14.42 14.35
CA LEU A 458 -51.43 -14.03 12.98
C LEU A 458 -50.52 -14.71 11.95
N ARG A 459 -49.20 -14.76 12.21
CA ARG A 459 -48.22 -15.46 11.37
C ARG A 459 -48.49 -16.96 11.30
N PHE A 460 -48.89 -17.55 12.41
CA PHE A 460 -49.20 -18.96 12.47
C PHE A 460 -50.46 -19.29 11.65
N ALA A 461 -51.50 -18.45 11.73
CA ALA A 461 -52.70 -18.62 10.92
C ALA A 461 -52.41 -18.49 9.41
N GLU A 462 -51.53 -17.58 8.98
CA GLU A 462 -51.11 -17.46 7.56
C GLU A 462 -50.39 -18.70 7.03
N ARG A 463 -49.65 -19.41 7.90
CA ARG A 463 -48.98 -20.67 7.53
C ARG A 463 -49.94 -21.85 7.45
N CYS A 464 -51.10 -21.75 8.09
CA CYS A 464 -52.16 -22.74 7.97
C CYS A 464 -52.88 -22.58 6.62
N PRO A 465 -53.49 -23.63 6.06
CA PRO A 465 -54.11 -23.49 4.76
C PRO A 465 -55.32 -22.54 4.82
N PRO A 466 -55.56 -21.75 3.76
CA PRO A 466 -56.43 -20.59 3.81
C PRO A 466 -57.86 -20.94 4.21
N GLY A 467 -58.43 -20.13 5.10
CA GLY A 467 -59.82 -20.24 5.54
C GLY A 467 -60.11 -21.30 6.62
N PHE A 468 -59.13 -22.12 7.01
CA PHE A 468 -59.29 -23.11 8.08
C PHE A 468 -58.99 -22.53 9.46
N VAL A 469 -57.91 -21.75 9.60
CA VAL A 469 -57.50 -21.13 10.87
C VAL A 469 -57.54 -19.62 10.72
N THR A 470 -58.20 -18.94 11.65
CA THR A 470 -58.28 -17.49 11.72
C THR A 470 -57.98 -17.03 13.14
N VAL A 471 -57.59 -15.77 13.32
CA VAL A 471 -57.36 -15.19 14.66
C VAL A 471 -58.45 -14.17 14.92
N GLY A 472 -59.14 -14.31 16.05
CA GLY A 472 -60.22 -13.43 16.46
C GLY A 472 -59.90 -12.65 17.73
N ASP A 473 -60.73 -11.66 18.01
CA ASP A 473 -60.71 -10.87 19.23
C ASP A 473 -62.15 -10.61 19.69
N ILE A 474 -62.40 -10.71 21.00
CA ILE A 474 -63.71 -10.47 21.64
C ILE A 474 -64.15 -9.01 21.42
N ALA A 475 -63.20 -8.06 21.37
CA ALA A 475 -63.50 -6.63 21.18
C ALA A 475 -64.13 -6.35 19.80
N ILE A 476 -63.75 -7.11 18.77
CA ILE A 476 -64.26 -6.95 17.40
C ILE A 476 -65.68 -7.50 17.28
N SER A 477 -66.00 -8.56 18.02
CA SER A 477 -67.32 -9.21 17.98
C SER A 477 -68.41 -8.47 18.75
N THR A 478 -68.06 -7.62 19.71
CA THR A 478 -69.03 -6.91 20.58
C THR A 478 -69.47 -5.55 20.03
N GLY A 479 -68.99 -5.14 18.86
CA GLY A 479 -69.30 -3.82 18.31
C GLY A 479 -68.78 -2.67 19.18
N LEU A 480 -67.82 -2.92 20.07
CA LEU A 480 -67.07 -1.88 20.77
C LEU A 480 -65.98 -1.30 19.86
N SER A 481 -66.38 -0.87 18.66
CA SER A 481 -65.67 0.19 17.96
C SER A 481 -66.27 1.52 18.41
N GLN A 482 -65.94 1.95 19.63
CA GLN A 482 -66.09 3.37 19.95
C GLN A 482 -64.89 4.10 19.36
N SER A 483 -65.18 4.94 18.36
CA SER A 483 -64.44 6.13 17.87
C SER A 483 -62.92 6.09 17.90
#